data_AF-A0A818Z9N7-F1
#
_entry.id   AF-A0A818Z9N7-F1
#
_cell.length_a   1.000
_cell.length_b   1.000
_cell.length_c   1.000
_cell.angle_alpha   90.00
_cell.angle_beta   90.00
_cell.angle_gamma   90.00
#
_symmetry.space_group_name_H-M   'P 1'
#
loop_
_entity.id
_entity.type
_entity.pdbx_description
1 polymer ?
#
loop_
_entity_poly.entity_id
_entity_poly.type
_entity_poly.pdbx_seq_one_letter_code
_entity_poly.pdbx_strand_id
1 'polypeptide(L)'
;MGFNKVRLYLYYIVIFIISLGAFYAFHHITRKHPPDYLYTEKCILCAISSFFNLFVLYYHYTHAPHPKFVILKQRRISIYVHIFSGVIEFVTCWIAFWTGSAFIGRIASLAAILGHVPSAYYQTSIVFGAKALMVAGYLFAISLHLFSALHLFVEPSSVYWLLNMFLIHNIYVWCRVFYFFFGFAGLFKDTLYTASIWSSGLILFPAVLGISANMLFMGYVASSVILYLSIVRPNSIDRELFVGERTRDLLVNKALFDHWIKEKGRLATSSNEHHLTDKQKAKEVFDLLDADKSGYIDGEEVNHLLSEWKVAEAFMKRFSRFSQKGQVTYDEFYRHIWRLGETSMNIKKEGEIKENKAKARFIFDCLDSDSSGYIESFELQKLLIQWGLPENEVDDYLATDEDKMYSFDEFYHNMKPIWDFAYENMAINSKAAHAAQPPHPHSS
;
A
#
# COMPACT_ATOMS: atom_id res chain seq x y z
N MET A 1 -4.94 -16.82 -20.86
CA MET A 1 -5.24 -15.56 -20.13
C MET A 1 -6.73 -15.22 -19.95
N GLY A 2 -7.67 -15.68 -20.81
CA GLY A 2 -9.10 -15.33 -20.68
C GLY A 2 -9.86 -15.96 -19.50
N PHE A 3 -9.53 -17.20 -19.12
CA PHE A 3 -10.26 -17.94 -18.08
C PHE A 3 -10.14 -17.35 -16.66
N ASN A 4 -8.99 -16.76 -16.29
CA ASN A 4 -8.83 -16.14 -14.97
C ASN A 4 -9.62 -14.83 -14.83
N LYS A 5 -9.79 -14.05 -15.91
CA LYS A 5 -10.60 -12.82 -15.85
C LYS A 5 -12.07 -13.14 -15.59
N VAL A 6 -12.63 -14.13 -16.28
CA VAL A 6 -14.04 -14.53 -16.09
C VAL A 6 -14.30 -15.02 -14.66
N ARG A 7 -13.41 -15.86 -14.11
CA ARG A 7 -13.52 -16.31 -12.71
C ARG A 7 -13.42 -15.17 -11.71
N LEU A 8 -12.54 -14.21 -11.97
CA LEU A 8 -12.40 -13.03 -11.12
C LEU A 8 -13.65 -12.14 -11.17
N TYR A 9 -14.26 -11.95 -12.36
CA TYR A 9 -15.55 -11.27 -12.48
C TYR A 9 -16.66 -11.98 -11.72
N LEU A 10 -16.76 -13.31 -11.85
CA LEU A 10 -17.72 -14.12 -11.09
C LEU A 10 -17.50 -13.96 -9.57
N TYR A 11 -16.25 -13.99 -9.13
CA TYR A 11 -15.90 -13.74 -7.73
C TYR A 11 -16.43 -12.38 -7.26
N TYR A 12 -16.17 -11.29 -7.99
CA TYR A 12 -16.67 -9.96 -7.60
C TYR A 12 -18.19 -9.85 -7.61
N ILE A 13 -18.88 -10.51 -8.53
CA ILE A 13 -20.35 -10.59 -8.53
C ILE A 13 -20.85 -11.29 -7.26
N VAL A 14 -20.23 -12.39 -6.85
CA VAL A 14 -20.61 -13.11 -5.63
C VAL A 14 -20.31 -12.27 -4.38
N ILE A 15 -19.17 -11.58 -4.33
CA ILE A 15 -18.84 -10.64 -3.24
C ILE A 15 -19.85 -9.50 -3.15
N PHE A 16 -20.32 -8.98 -4.29
CA PHE A 16 -21.39 -8.00 -4.31
C PHE A 16 -22.67 -8.55 -3.67
N ILE A 17 -23.09 -9.77 -4.03
CA ILE A 17 -24.27 -10.43 -3.42
C ILE A 17 -24.07 -10.60 -1.90
N ILE A 18 -22.89 -11.01 -1.45
CA ILE A 18 -22.59 -11.15 0.00
C ILE A 18 -22.62 -9.79 0.69
N SER A 19 -22.18 -8.73 0.02
CA SER A 19 -22.27 -7.38 0.55
C SER A 19 -23.73 -6.95 0.73
N LEU A 20 -24.62 -7.31 -0.21
CA LEU A 20 -26.07 -7.13 -0.02
C LEU A 20 -26.62 -7.95 1.17
N GLY A 21 -26.11 -9.17 1.37
CA GLY A 21 -26.42 -9.98 2.55
C GLY A 21 -25.95 -9.32 3.86
N ALA A 22 -24.78 -8.67 3.85
CA ALA A 22 -24.28 -7.89 4.98
C ALA A 22 -25.18 -6.68 5.27
N PHE A 23 -25.68 -5.98 4.25
CA PHE A 23 -26.68 -4.90 4.42
C PHE A 23 -27.94 -5.40 5.14
N TYR A 24 -28.45 -6.58 4.76
CA TYR A 24 -29.59 -7.20 5.43
C TYR A 24 -29.27 -7.52 6.91
N ALA A 25 -28.08 -8.05 7.19
CA ALA A 25 -27.63 -8.31 8.55
C ALA A 25 -27.49 -7.01 9.37
N PHE A 26 -26.90 -5.96 8.79
CA PHE A 26 -26.79 -4.64 9.42
C PHE A 26 -28.17 -4.13 9.82
N HIS A 27 -29.12 -4.12 8.88
CA HIS A 27 -30.49 -3.71 9.15
C HIS A 27 -31.17 -4.53 10.26
N HIS A 28 -31.03 -5.86 10.22
CA HIS A 28 -31.63 -6.73 11.23
C HIS A 28 -31.07 -6.51 12.64
N ILE A 29 -29.79 -6.16 12.73
CA ILE A 29 -29.13 -5.84 13.99
C ILE A 29 -29.57 -4.46 14.47
N THR A 30 -29.42 -3.42 13.65
CA THR A 30 -29.66 -2.04 14.07
C THR A 30 -31.12 -1.74 14.36
N ARG A 31 -32.08 -2.45 13.75
CA ARG A 31 -33.51 -2.29 14.08
C ARG A 31 -33.85 -2.70 15.54
N LYS A 32 -32.98 -3.48 16.19
CA LYS A 32 -33.15 -3.89 17.59
C LYS A 32 -32.50 -2.92 18.56
N HIS A 33 -31.69 -1.98 18.06
CA HIS A 33 -31.05 -0.99 18.91
C HIS A 33 -32.08 0.09 19.30
N PRO A 34 -32.16 0.47 20.58
CA PRO A 34 -32.93 1.65 20.96
C PRO A 34 -32.29 2.94 20.39
N PRO A 35 -33.04 4.05 20.29
CA PRO A 35 -32.54 5.31 19.74
C PRO A 35 -31.30 5.88 20.43
N ASP A 36 -31.10 5.57 21.71
CA ASP A 36 -29.99 5.99 22.57
C ASP A 36 -28.90 4.93 22.73
N TYR A 37 -28.91 3.87 21.90
CA TYR A 37 -27.96 2.77 21.99
C TYR A 37 -26.50 3.22 21.99
N LEU A 38 -25.83 2.98 23.11
CA LEU A 38 -24.44 3.33 23.39
C LEU A 38 -24.13 4.82 23.16
N TYR A 39 -25.09 5.70 23.43
CA TYR A 39 -24.97 7.13 23.14
C TYR A 39 -23.71 7.74 23.77
N THR A 40 -23.46 7.49 25.04
CA THR A 40 -22.31 8.03 25.79
C THR A 40 -20.99 7.51 25.22
N GLU A 41 -20.89 6.20 25.01
CA GLU A 41 -19.70 5.55 24.47
C GLU A 41 -19.38 6.07 23.07
N LYS A 42 -20.41 6.23 22.22
CA LYS A 42 -20.26 6.82 20.88
C LYS A 42 -19.77 8.25 20.95
N CYS A 43 -20.32 9.08 21.83
CA CYS A 43 -19.87 10.47 22.00
C CYS A 43 -18.39 10.53 22.42
N ILE A 44 -17.97 9.68 23.36
CA ILE A 44 -16.57 9.57 23.79
C ILE A 44 -15.68 9.16 22.61
N LEU A 45 -16.07 8.12 21.86
CA LEU A 45 -15.32 7.67 20.70
C LEU A 45 -15.25 8.73 19.60
N CYS A 46 -16.34 9.48 19.34
CA CYS A 46 -16.35 10.59 18.38
C CYS A 46 -15.40 11.71 18.79
N ALA A 47 -15.39 12.08 20.08
CA ALA A 47 -14.50 13.10 20.62
C ALA A 47 -13.03 12.68 20.49
N ILE A 48 -12.69 11.45 20.90
CA ILE A 48 -11.34 10.88 20.76
C ILE A 48 -10.93 10.80 19.29
N SER A 49 -11.83 10.33 18.42
CA SER A 49 -11.58 10.23 16.99
C SER A 49 -11.29 11.62 16.39
N SER A 50 -12.04 12.64 16.78
CA SER A 50 -11.84 14.01 16.30
C SER A 50 -10.51 14.60 16.76
N PHE A 51 -10.13 14.35 18.02
CA PHE A 51 -8.83 14.74 18.54
C PHE A 51 -7.69 14.12 17.73
N PHE A 52 -7.71 12.80 17.51
CA PHE A 52 -6.70 12.12 16.70
C PHE A 52 -6.73 12.55 15.24
N ASN A 53 -7.91 12.89 14.72
CA ASN A 53 -8.04 13.36 13.35
C ASN A 53 -7.22 14.64 13.10
N LEU A 54 -7.12 15.53 14.08
CA LEU A 54 -6.26 16.73 13.98
C LEU A 54 -4.79 16.37 13.75
N PHE A 55 -4.27 15.37 14.46
CA PHE A 55 -2.88 14.90 14.28
C PHE A 55 -2.68 14.22 12.93
N VAL A 56 -3.65 13.41 12.50
CA VAL A 56 -3.58 12.71 11.21
C VAL A 56 -3.63 13.72 10.05
N LEU A 57 -4.50 14.73 10.13
CA LEU A 57 -4.58 15.81 9.15
C LEU A 57 -3.32 16.66 9.14
N TYR A 58 -2.79 17.02 10.32
CA TYR A 58 -1.52 17.73 10.44
C TYR A 58 -0.39 16.95 9.76
N TYR A 59 -0.27 15.66 10.05
CA TYR A 59 0.71 14.78 9.41
C TYR A 59 0.56 14.77 7.88
N HIS A 60 -0.65 14.60 7.36
CA HIS A 60 -0.88 14.59 5.91
C HIS A 60 -0.71 15.96 5.23
N TYR A 61 -0.82 17.06 5.98
CA TYR A 61 -0.54 18.40 5.47
C TYR A 61 0.95 18.69 5.39
N THR A 62 1.74 18.17 6.35
CA THR A 62 3.19 18.44 6.42
C THR A 62 4.06 17.43 5.69
N HIS A 63 3.50 16.29 5.27
CA HIS A 63 4.24 15.22 4.59
C HIS A 63 3.74 15.04 3.16
N ALA A 64 4.65 14.71 2.23
CA ALA A 64 4.38 14.50 0.83
C ALA A 64 3.38 13.33 0.65
N PRO A 65 2.35 13.51 -0.21
CA PRO A 65 1.40 12.45 -0.49
C PRO A 65 2.07 11.31 -1.25
N HIS A 66 1.60 10.10 -0.98
CA HIS A 66 2.15 8.92 -1.63
C HIS A 66 1.91 8.97 -3.17
N PRO A 67 2.94 8.72 -4.01
CA PRO A 67 2.87 8.99 -5.46
C PRO A 67 1.79 8.20 -6.19
N LYS A 68 1.49 6.98 -5.73
CA LYS A 68 0.38 6.15 -6.23
C LYS A 68 -0.98 6.85 -6.31
N PHE A 69 -1.23 7.88 -5.52
CA PHE A 69 -2.50 8.62 -5.55
C PHE A 69 -2.49 9.83 -6.47
N VAL A 70 -1.30 10.35 -6.81
CA VAL A 70 -1.17 11.68 -7.44
C VAL A 70 -0.55 11.61 -8.84
N ILE A 71 0.18 10.56 -9.18
CA ILE A 71 0.82 10.42 -10.50
C ILE A 71 -0.24 10.33 -11.60
N LEU A 72 -1.18 9.38 -11.48
CA LEU A 72 -2.22 9.20 -12.49
C LEU A 72 -3.36 10.19 -12.33
N LYS A 73 -3.80 10.80 -13.44
CA LYS A 73 -4.87 11.81 -13.46
C LYS A 73 -6.18 11.28 -12.84
N GLN A 74 -6.57 10.05 -13.16
CA GLN A 74 -7.80 9.43 -12.63
C GLN A 74 -7.71 9.23 -11.11
N ARG A 75 -6.57 8.72 -10.62
CA ARG A 75 -6.29 8.53 -9.19
C ARG A 75 -6.27 9.87 -8.45
N ARG A 76 -5.64 10.89 -9.06
CA ARG A 76 -5.58 12.25 -8.53
C ARG A 76 -6.97 12.85 -8.35
N ILE A 77 -7.85 12.73 -9.35
CA ILE A 77 -9.23 13.19 -9.24
C ILE A 77 -9.97 12.43 -8.13
N SER A 78 -9.85 11.10 -8.09
CA SER A 78 -10.51 10.28 -7.07
C SER A 78 -10.08 10.64 -5.64
N ILE A 79 -8.78 10.83 -5.38
CA ILE A 79 -8.31 11.18 -4.04
C ILE A 79 -8.75 12.59 -3.63
N TYR A 80 -8.81 13.55 -4.56
CA TYR A 80 -9.34 14.88 -4.26
C TYR A 80 -10.83 14.84 -3.94
N VAL A 81 -11.63 14.10 -4.72
CA VAL A 81 -13.06 13.89 -4.41
C VAL A 81 -13.21 13.24 -3.05
N HIS A 82 -12.41 12.20 -2.74
CA HIS A 82 -12.45 11.48 -1.47
C HIS A 82 -12.16 12.40 -0.28
N ILE A 83 -11.07 13.17 -0.34
CA ILE A 83 -10.66 14.09 0.73
C ILE A 83 -11.68 15.22 0.86
N PHE A 84 -12.07 15.86 -0.25
CA PHE A 84 -12.98 17.00 -0.22
C PHE A 84 -14.36 16.62 0.34
N SER A 85 -14.94 15.52 -0.15
CA SER A 85 -16.21 15.01 0.37
C SER A 85 -16.09 14.54 1.82
N GLY A 86 -14.94 13.96 2.21
CA GLY A 86 -14.69 13.57 3.59
C GLY A 86 -14.57 14.74 4.56
N VAL A 87 -13.94 15.85 4.15
CA VAL A 87 -13.89 17.08 4.94
C VAL A 87 -15.29 17.68 5.11
N ILE A 88 -16.08 17.73 4.02
CA ILE A 88 -17.49 18.18 4.11
C ILE A 88 -18.24 17.29 5.10
N GLU A 89 -18.14 15.98 4.97
CA GLU A 89 -18.79 15.02 5.85
C GLU A 89 -18.40 15.25 7.32
N PHE A 90 -17.11 15.33 7.64
CA PHE A 90 -16.61 15.55 8.99
C PHE A 90 -17.16 16.84 9.62
N VAL A 91 -17.06 17.96 8.89
CA VAL A 91 -17.50 19.28 9.38
C VAL A 91 -19.02 19.32 9.54
N THR A 92 -19.75 18.86 8.53
CA THR A 92 -21.22 18.89 8.55
C THR A 92 -21.80 17.95 9.59
N CYS A 93 -21.17 16.81 9.88
CA CYS A 93 -21.58 15.93 10.98
C CYS A 93 -21.50 16.65 12.34
N TRP A 94 -20.41 17.35 12.61
CA TRP A 94 -20.29 18.12 13.86
C TRP A 94 -21.30 19.26 13.94
N ILE A 95 -21.48 20.02 12.87
CA ILE A 95 -22.48 21.10 12.85
C ILE A 95 -23.88 20.54 13.03
N ALA A 96 -24.23 19.43 12.37
CA ALA A 96 -25.51 18.76 12.53
C ALA A 96 -25.73 18.27 13.96
N PHE A 97 -24.69 17.76 14.62
CA PHE A 97 -24.75 17.30 16.01
C PHE A 97 -25.08 18.45 16.97
N TRP A 98 -24.40 19.59 16.84
CA TRP A 98 -24.60 20.75 17.74
C TRP A 98 -25.89 21.51 17.46
N THR A 99 -26.30 21.61 16.19
CA THR A 99 -27.48 22.39 15.79
C THR A 99 -28.77 21.58 15.77
N GLY A 100 -28.69 20.25 15.72
CA GLY A 100 -29.84 19.38 15.46
C GLY A 100 -30.48 19.57 14.08
N SER A 101 -29.79 20.26 13.14
CA SER A 101 -30.36 20.63 11.85
C SER A 101 -30.44 19.44 10.90
N ALA A 102 -31.66 19.01 10.60
CA ALA A 102 -31.94 17.98 9.60
C ALA A 102 -31.39 18.35 8.20
N PHE A 103 -31.38 19.63 7.84
CA PHE A 103 -30.82 20.07 6.56
C PHE A 103 -29.32 19.76 6.47
N ILE A 104 -28.57 20.03 7.54
CA ILE A 104 -27.13 19.79 7.58
C ILE A 104 -26.82 18.29 7.63
N GLY A 105 -27.63 17.50 8.36
CA GLY A 105 -27.54 16.03 8.33
C GLY A 105 -27.73 15.42 6.93
N ARG A 106 -28.61 16.02 6.11
CA ARG A 106 -28.75 15.62 4.69
C ARG A 106 -27.54 15.97 3.84
N ILE A 107 -26.92 17.13 4.07
CA ILE A 107 -25.68 17.49 3.36
C ILE A 107 -24.55 16.50 3.72
N ALA A 108 -24.41 16.16 5.00
CA ALA A 108 -23.41 15.21 5.47
C ALA A 108 -23.57 13.84 4.79
N SER A 109 -24.80 13.30 4.79
CA SER A 109 -25.10 12.02 4.15
C SER A 109 -24.93 12.05 2.62
N LEU A 110 -25.32 13.14 1.94
CA LEU A 110 -25.10 13.28 0.50
C LEU A 110 -23.61 13.36 0.12
N ALA A 111 -22.80 14.05 0.93
CA ALA A 111 -21.35 14.09 0.73
C ALA A 111 -20.73 12.69 0.82
N ALA A 112 -21.19 11.87 1.78
CA ALA A 112 -20.80 10.48 1.90
C ALA A 112 -21.24 9.63 0.70
N ILE A 113 -22.53 9.68 0.33
CA ILE A 113 -23.13 8.82 -0.71
C ILE A 113 -22.58 9.14 -2.11
N LEU A 114 -22.41 10.42 -2.44
CA LEU A 114 -22.04 10.84 -3.81
C LEU A 114 -20.53 10.99 -4.01
N GLY A 115 -19.78 11.28 -2.95
CA GLY A 115 -18.34 11.57 -3.02
C GLY A 115 -17.50 10.54 -2.28
N HIS A 116 -17.65 10.46 -0.96
CA HIS A 116 -16.67 9.78 -0.11
C HIS A 116 -16.70 8.26 -0.30
N VAL A 117 -17.88 7.65 -0.27
CA VAL A 117 -18.07 6.20 -0.42
C VAL A 117 -17.69 5.72 -1.83
N PRO A 118 -18.17 6.31 -2.94
CA PRO A 118 -17.78 5.85 -4.28
C PRO A 118 -16.28 5.96 -4.54
N SER A 119 -15.66 7.07 -4.11
CA SER A 119 -14.22 7.25 -4.24
C SER A 119 -13.43 6.27 -3.37
N ALA A 120 -13.92 5.91 -2.18
CA ALA A 120 -13.32 4.88 -1.33
C ALA A 120 -13.39 3.50 -1.99
N TYR A 121 -14.54 3.07 -2.54
CA TYR A 121 -14.66 1.80 -3.25
C TYR A 121 -13.68 1.69 -4.43
N TYR A 122 -13.52 2.78 -5.20
CA TYR A 122 -12.57 2.83 -6.31
C TYR A 122 -11.10 2.69 -5.86
N GLN A 123 -10.78 3.17 -4.65
CA GLN A 123 -9.43 3.09 -4.07
C GLN A 123 -9.15 1.77 -3.35
N THR A 124 -10.16 0.94 -3.05
CA THR A 124 -9.97 -0.33 -2.31
C THR A 124 -9.01 -1.31 -2.99
N SER A 125 -8.87 -1.28 -4.31
CA SER A 125 -7.98 -2.21 -5.04
C SER A 125 -6.48 -1.96 -4.80
N ILE A 126 -6.11 -0.78 -4.30
CA ILE A 126 -4.71 -0.35 -4.12
C ILE A 126 -4.29 -0.27 -2.64
N VAL A 127 -5.05 -0.90 -1.74
CA VAL A 127 -4.72 -0.97 -0.31
C VAL A 127 -3.46 -1.82 -0.09
N PHE A 128 -2.67 -1.41 0.91
CA PHE A 128 -1.51 -2.17 1.38
C PHE A 128 -1.92 -3.29 2.35
N GLY A 129 -0.96 -4.14 2.75
CA GLY A 129 -1.17 -5.28 3.63
C GLY A 129 -1.62 -6.55 2.89
N ALA A 130 -2.05 -7.55 3.66
CA ALA A 130 -2.56 -8.81 3.16
C ALA A 130 -3.90 -8.62 2.42
N LYS A 131 -3.87 -8.57 1.09
CA LYS A 131 -5.05 -8.27 0.25
C LYS A 131 -6.27 -9.12 0.60
N ALA A 132 -6.07 -10.38 0.98
CA ALA A 132 -7.09 -11.31 1.44
C ALA A 132 -7.96 -10.74 2.57
N LEU A 133 -7.32 -10.12 3.54
CA LEU A 133 -7.98 -9.56 4.71
C LEU A 133 -8.36 -8.10 4.46
N MET A 134 -7.48 -7.37 3.78
CA MET A 134 -7.59 -5.93 3.59
C MET A 134 -8.71 -5.55 2.64
N VAL A 135 -8.78 -6.16 1.45
CA VAL A 135 -9.84 -5.81 0.48
C VAL A 135 -11.22 -6.09 1.08
N ALA A 136 -11.42 -7.29 1.63
CA ALA A 136 -12.69 -7.64 2.27
C ALA A 136 -13.01 -6.71 3.47
N GLY A 137 -12.00 -6.38 4.28
CA GLY A 137 -12.21 -5.53 5.44
C GLY A 137 -12.60 -4.09 5.09
N TYR A 138 -11.97 -3.51 4.07
CA TYR A 138 -12.35 -2.20 3.53
C TYR A 138 -13.74 -2.25 2.90
N LEU A 139 -14.07 -3.27 2.10
CA LEU A 139 -15.41 -3.41 1.54
C LEU A 139 -16.49 -3.47 2.61
N PHE A 140 -16.24 -4.18 3.72
CA PHE A 140 -17.16 -4.22 4.86
C PHE A 140 -17.35 -2.84 5.49
N ALA A 141 -16.25 -2.14 5.80
CA ALA A 141 -16.28 -0.81 6.42
C ALA A 141 -16.98 0.23 5.53
N ILE A 142 -16.63 0.27 4.25
CA ILE A 142 -17.24 1.20 3.27
C ILE A 142 -18.73 0.88 3.09
N SER A 143 -19.11 -0.41 3.08
CA SER A 143 -20.51 -0.83 3.02
C SER A 143 -21.30 -0.39 4.25
N LEU A 144 -20.72 -0.52 5.44
CA LEU A 144 -21.33 -0.07 6.69
C LEU A 144 -21.44 1.47 6.76
N HIS A 145 -20.47 2.17 6.17
CA HIS A 145 -20.51 3.62 6.00
C HIS A 145 -21.67 4.04 5.11
N LEU A 146 -21.78 3.43 3.92
CA LEU A 146 -22.87 3.67 2.98
C LEU A 146 -24.23 3.39 3.63
N PHE A 147 -24.34 2.27 4.36
CA PHE A 147 -25.53 1.90 5.10
C PHE A 147 -25.93 2.98 6.12
N SER A 148 -24.97 3.47 6.91
CA SER A 148 -25.20 4.53 7.89
C SER A 148 -25.59 5.86 7.24
N ALA A 149 -24.96 6.20 6.11
CA ALA A 149 -25.25 7.42 5.36
C ALA A 149 -26.65 7.40 4.73
N LEU A 150 -27.08 6.26 4.17
CA LEU A 150 -28.44 6.08 3.63
C LEU A 150 -29.49 6.25 4.72
N HIS A 151 -29.26 5.67 5.90
CA HIS A 151 -30.18 5.83 7.01
C HIS A 151 -30.21 7.26 7.56
N LEU A 152 -29.06 7.94 7.67
CA LEU A 152 -29.04 9.37 8.04
C LEU A 152 -29.75 10.24 6.98
N PHE A 153 -29.66 9.89 5.70
CA PHE A 153 -30.37 10.63 4.65
C PHE A 153 -31.90 10.55 4.82
N VAL A 154 -32.41 9.35 5.15
CA VAL A 154 -33.83 9.10 5.41
C VAL A 154 -34.28 9.73 6.73
N GLU A 155 -33.46 9.62 7.78
CA GLU A 155 -33.73 10.12 9.13
C GLU A 155 -32.70 11.19 9.55
N PRO A 156 -32.72 12.39 8.94
CA PRO A 156 -31.63 13.37 9.08
C PRO A 156 -31.52 14.05 10.45
N SER A 157 -32.52 13.92 11.29
CA SER A 157 -32.49 14.37 12.70
C SER A 157 -32.01 13.29 13.66
N SER A 158 -31.71 12.08 13.19
CA SER A 158 -31.30 10.97 14.04
C SER A 158 -29.84 11.11 14.48
N VAL A 159 -29.66 11.45 15.76
CA VAL A 159 -28.33 11.50 16.38
C VAL A 159 -27.66 10.12 16.35
N TYR A 160 -28.43 9.04 16.46
CA TYR A 160 -27.93 7.67 16.36
C TYR A 160 -27.23 7.41 15.01
N TRP A 161 -27.90 7.74 13.90
CA TRP A 161 -27.32 7.53 12.56
C TRP A 161 -26.19 8.50 12.27
N LEU A 162 -26.28 9.73 12.78
CA LEU A 162 -25.23 10.73 12.68
C LEU A 162 -23.92 10.24 13.34
N LEU A 163 -24.02 9.75 14.58
CA LEU A 163 -22.86 9.21 15.32
C LEU A 163 -22.31 7.95 14.65
N ASN A 164 -23.18 7.04 14.19
CA ASN A 164 -22.73 5.83 13.48
C ASN A 164 -21.97 6.17 12.20
N MET A 165 -22.50 7.07 11.37
CA MET A 165 -21.86 7.51 10.14
C MET A 165 -20.51 8.18 10.45
N PHE A 166 -20.48 9.06 11.46
CA PHE A 166 -19.25 9.74 11.89
C PHE A 166 -18.18 8.76 12.37
N LEU A 167 -18.54 7.78 13.19
CA LEU A 167 -17.57 6.80 13.71
C LEU A 167 -16.95 5.96 12.59
N ILE A 168 -17.76 5.46 11.65
CA ILE A 168 -17.24 4.67 10.54
C ILE A 168 -16.43 5.54 9.58
N HIS A 169 -16.85 6.78 9.31
CA HIS A 169 -16.04 7.73 8.55
C HIS A 169 -14.64 7.89 9.16
N ASN A 170 -14.54 7.95 10.49
CA ASN A 170 -13.26 8.11 11.21
C ASN A 170 -12.49 6.78 11.43
N ILE A 171 -12.89 5.66 10.81
CA ILE A 171 -12.13 4.40 10.92
C ILE A 171 -10.68 4.55 10.47
N TYR A 172 -10.43 5.39 9.46
CA TYR A 172 -9.08 5.65 8.96
C TYR A 172 -8.18 6.30 10.02
N VAL A 173 -8.74 7.11 10.93
CA VAL A 173 -8.00 7.74 12.02
C VAL A 173 -7.45 6.68 12.96
N TRP A 174 -8.29 5.71 13.34
CA TRP A 174 -7.88 4.58 14.16
C TRP A 174 -6.85 3.70 13.47
N CYS A 175 -6.96 3.51 12.15
CA CYS A 175 -5.95 2.79 11.38
C CYS A 175 -4.58 3.45 11.52
N ARG A 176 -4.51 4.79 11.55
CA ARG A 176 -3.27 5.54 11.75
C ARG A 176 -2.77 5.51 13.19
N VAL A 177 -3.68 5.65 14.16
CA VAL A 177 -3.33 5.56 15.59
C VAL A 177 -2.70 4.21 15.91
N PHE A 178 -3.31 3.10 15.47
CA PHE A 178 -2.73 1.78 15.68
C PHE A 178 -1.44 1.56 14.90
N TYR A 179 -1.34 2.07 13.67
CA TYR A 179 -0.11 1.98 12.89
C TYR A 179 1.05 2.66 13.61
N PHE A 180 0.83 3.86 14.13
CA PHE A 180 1.83 4.58 14.92
C PHE A 180 2.15 3.83 16.22
N PHE A 181 1.13 3.43 16.97
CA PHE A 181 1.31 2.77 18.27
C PHE A 181 2.06 1.44 18.15
N PHE A 182 1.64 0.55 17.25
CA PHE A 182 2.32 -0.73 17.02
C PHE A 182 3.72 -0.52 16.47
N GLY A 183 3.92 0.45 15.56
CA GLY A 183 5.25 0.81 15.07
C GLY A 183 6.18 1.29 16.19
N PHE A 184 5.70 2.19 17.04
CA PHE A 184 6.44 2.70 18.20
C PHE A 184 6.78 1.61 19.21
N ALA A 185 5.81 0.75 19.55
CA ALA A 185 6.01 -0.37 20.47
C ALA A 185 6.83 -1.52 19.86
N GLY A 186 7.10 -1.49 18.54
CA GLY A 186 7.77 -2.58 17.83
C GLY A 186 6.93 -3.86 17.73
N LEU A 187 5.60 -3.76 17.83
CA LEU A 187 4.66 -4.86 17.70
C LEU A 187 4.32 -5.12 16.23
N PHE A 188 4.05 -6.39 15.89
CA PHE A 188 3.57 -6.80 14.56
C PHE A 188 4.43 -6.28 13.39
N LYS A 189 5.75 -6.19 13.52
CA LYS A 189 6.62 -5.56 12.49
C LYS A 189 6.37 -6.09 11.07
N ASP A 190 6.17 -7.40 10.93
CA ASP A 190 5.97 -8.06 9.64
C ASP A 190 4.52 -8.00 9.12
N THR A 191 3.57 -7.54 9.93
CA THR A 191 2.13 -7.45 9.60
C THR A 191 1.51 -6.14 10.05
N LEU A 192 2.34 -5.10 10.20
CA LEU A 192 2.00 -3.86 10.90
C LEU A 192 0.78 -3.19 10.29
N TYR A 193 0.68 -3.19 8.96
CA TYR A 193 -0.42 -2.53 8.27
C TYR A 193 -1.71 -3.32 8.51
N THR A 194 -1.74 -4.61 8.19
CA THR A 194 -2.94 -5.44 8.38
C THR A 194 -3.42 -5.45 9.83
N ALA A 195 -2.51 -5.61 10.80
CA ALA A 195 -2.84 -5.62 12.23
C ALA A 195 -3.48 -4.31 12.70
N SER A 196 -2.99 -3.17 12.19
CA SER A 196 -3.51 -1.84 12.55
C SER A 196 -4.94 -1.63 12.05
N ILE A 197 -5.21 -1.99 10.80
CA ILE A 197 -6.55 -1.87 10.21
C ILE A 197 -7.54 -2.79 10.92
N TRP A 198 -7.14 -4.03 11.22
CA TRP A 198 -7.97 -4.98 11.95
C TRP A 198 -8.32 -4.49 13.36
N SER A 199 -7.34 -3.98 14.09
CA SER A 199 -7.54 -3.43 15.44
C SER A 199 -8.52 -2.24 15.43
N SER A 200 -8.51 -1.46 14.36
CA SER A 200 -9.45 -0.34 14.16
C SER A 200 -10.89 -0.83 14.03
N GLY A 201 -11.11 -1.89 13.23
CA GLY A 201 -12.40 -2.53 13.09
C GLY A 201 -12.93 -3.10 14.42
N LEU A 202 -12.05 -3.71 15.22
CA LEU A 202 -12.41 -4.29 16.52
C LEU A 202 -12.95 -3.28 17.53
N ILE A 203 -12.55 -2.00 17.43
CA ILE A 203 -13.07 -0.92 18.26
C ILE A 203 -14.37 -0.35 17.68
N LEU A 204 -14.39 -0.03 16.38
CA LEU A 204 -15.47 0.77 15.81
C LEU A 204 -16.68 -0.05 15.35
N PHE A 205 -16.49 -1.27 14.84
CA PHE A 205 -17.64 -2.06 14.39
C PHE A 205 -18.60 -2.39 15.54
N PRO A 206 -18.13 -2.76 16.75
CA PRO A 206 -19.03 -2.97 17.88
C PRO A 206 -19.77 -1.72 18.35
N ALA A 207 -19.17 -0.53 18.19
CA ALA A 207 -19.86 0.71 18.52
C ALA A 207 -21.08 0.96 17.63
N VAL A 208 -21.07 0.46 16.38
CA VAL A 208 -22.14 0.69 15.40
C VAL A 208 -23.15 -0.47 15.34
N LEU A 209 -22.66 -1.71 15.31
CA LEU A 209 -23.46 -2.91 15.12
C LEU A 209 -23.53 -3.80 16.39
N GLY A 210 -23.00 -3.34 17.52
CA GLY A 210 -22.95 -4.14 18.75
C GLY A 210 -21.95 -5.29 18.70
N ILE A 211 -21.92 -6.15 19.73
CA ILE A 211 -20.86 -7.16 19.88
C ILE A 211 -20.80 -8.18 18.73
N SER A 212 -21.93 -8.43 18.07
CA SER A 212 -22.04 -9.31 16.90
C SER A 212 -21.31 -8.78 15.67
N ALA A 213 -20.96 -7.49 15.65
CA ALA A 213 -20.26 -6.85 14.55
C ALA A 213 -18.94 -7.53 14.20
N ASN A 214 -18.15 -7.89 15.22
CA ASN A 214 -16.87 -8.54 15.02
C ASN A 214 -17.05 -9.93 14.42
N MET A 215 -18.05 -10.70 14.88
CA MET A 215 -18.35 -12.01 14.29
C MET A 215 -18.82 -11.89 12.84
N LEU A 216 -19.66 -10.89 12.54
CA LEU A 216 -20.13 -10.62 11.19
C LEU A 216 -18.98 -10.19 10.27
N PHE A 217 -18.07 -9.34 10.75
CA PHE A 217 -16.87 -8.93 10.05
C PHE A 217 -15.95 -10.12 9.75
N MET A 218 -15.65 -10.94 10.76
CA MET A 218 -14.85 -12.15 10.61
C MET A 218 -15.48 -13.13 9.60
N GLY A 219 -16.79 -13.34 9.69
CA GLY A 219 -17.54 -14.19 8.78
C GLY A 219 -17.53 -13.66 7.34
N TYR A 220 -17.65 -12.35 7.16
CA TYR A 220 -17.57 -11.69 5.85
C TYR A 220 -16.18 -11.87 5.22
N VAL A 221 -15.11 -11.61 5.98
CA VAL A 221 -13.73 -11.79 5.49
C VAL A 221 -13.45 -13.26 5.18
N ALA A 222 -13.79 -14.18 6.09
CA ALA A 222 -13.57 -15.61 5.89
C ALA A 222 -14.30 -16.11 4.64
N SER A 223 -15.56 -15.69 4.46
CA SER A 223 -16.36 -16.01 3.28
C SER A 223 -15.72 -15.47 2.00
N SER A 224 -15.26 -14.20 2.02
CA SER A 224 -14.56 -13.59 0.88
C SER A 224 -13.31 -14.37 0.50
N VAL A 225 -12.50 -14.79 1.47
CA VAL A 225 -11.28 -15.56 1.23
C VAL A 225 -11.61 -16.96 0.69
N ILE A 226 -12.56 -17.68 1.30
CA ILE A 226 -12.97 -19.03 0.85
C ILE A 226 -13.48 -18.98 -0.59
N LEU A 227 -14.29 -17.97 -0.93
CA LEU A 227 -14.84 -17.80 -2.27
C LEU A 227 -13.78 -17.46 -3.29
N TYR A 228 -12.80 -16.61 -2.92
CA TYR A 228 -11.66 -16.34 -3.78
C TYR A 228 -10.92 -17.64 -4.11
N LEU A 229 -10.59 -18.44 -3.09
CA LEU A 229 -9.89 -19.71 -3.27
C LEU A 229 -10.71 -20.72 -4.09
N SER A 230 -12.03 -20.74 -3.91
CA SER A 230 -12.92 -21.72 -4.55
C SER A 230 -13.27 -21.37 -5.99
N ILE A 231 -13.54 -20.10 -6.28
CA ILE A 231 -13.98 -19.61 -7.61
C ILE A 231 -12.77 -19.29 -8.49
N VAL A 232 -11.82 -18.50 -7.99
CA VAL A 232 -10.65 -18.06 -8.77
C VAL A 232 -9.67 -19.21 -8.94
N ARG A 233 -9.48 -20.02 -7.89
CA ARG A 233 -8.49 -21.10 -7.83
C ARG A 233 -7.09 -20.59 -8.20
N PRO A 234 -6.55 -19.64 -7.41
CA PRO A 234 -5.24 -19.05 -7.67
C PRO A 234 -4.16 -20.13 -7.65
N ASN A 235 -3.10 -19.95 -8.45
CA ASN A 235 -1.89 -20.76 -8.33
C ASN A 235 -1.15 -20.44 -7.00
N SER A 236 -0.05 -21.15 -6.70
CA SER A 236 0.71 -20.94 -5.46
C SER A 236 1.19 -19.50 -5.29
N ILE A 237 1.64 -18.89 -6.39
CA ILE A 237 2.17 -17.52 -6.43
C ILE A 237 1.06 -16.50 -6.18
N ASP A 238 -0.04 -16.56 -6.94
CA ASP A 238 -1.23 -15.71 -6.79
C ASP A 238 -1.80 -15.79 -5.38
N ARG A 239 -1.74 -16.97 -4.75
CA ARG A 239 -2.19 -17.18 -3.37
C ARG A 239 -1.26 -16.51 -2.36
N GLU A 240 0.05 -16.66 -2.50
CA GLU A 240 1.03 -15.96 -1.65
C GLU A 240 0.90 -14.44 -1.81
N LEU A 241 0.73 -13.96 -3.04
CA LEU A 241 0.49 -12.55 -3.35
C LEU A 241 -0.81 -11.98 -2.76
N PHE A 242 -1.82 -12.83 -2.58
CA PHE A 242 -3.11 -12.47 -2.01
C PHE A 242 -3.08 -12.46 -0.47
N VAL A 243 -2.38 -13.41 0.15
CA VAL A 243 -2.38 -13.61 1.61
C VAL A 243 -1.20 -12.92 2.30
N GLY A 244 -0.07 -12.76 1.62
CA GLY A 244 1.15 -12.17 2.19
C GLY A 244 1.01 -10.69 2.54
N GLU A 245 1.65 -10.28 3.62
CA GLU A 245 1.71 -8.87 3.99
C GLU A 245 2.54 -8.10 2.96
N ARG A 246 1.92 -7.06 2.39
CA ARG A 246 2.61 -6.09 1.55
C ARG A 246 2.82 -4.80 2.32
N THR A 247 3.99 -4.69 2.95
CA THR A 247 4.50 -3.40 3.41
C THR A 247 5.47 -2.89 2.35
N ARG A 248 5.11 -1.80 1.64
CA ARG A 248 5.97 -1.09 0.68
C ARG A 248 6.93 -2.05 -0.06
N ASP A 249 6.35 -2.96 -0.86
CA ASP A 249 7.00 -4.14 -1.46
C ASP A 249 8.45 -3.86 -1.87
N LEU A 250 9.48 -4.18 -1.09
CA LEU A 250 10.85 -4.21 -1.62
C LEU A 250 10.85 -5.22 -2.77
N LEU A 251 11.28 -4.82 -3.98
CA LEU A 251 11.25 -5.67 -5.19
C LEU A 251 11.96 -7.01 -5.00
N VAL A 252 12.91 -7.04 -4.06
CA VAL A 252 13.63 -8.23 -3.61
C VAL A 252 13.56 -8.26 -2.09
N ASN A 253 13.25 -9.42 -1.52
CA ASN A 253 13.44 -9.61 -0.09
C ASN A 253 14.95 -9.58 0.21
N LYS A 254 15.44 -8.44 0.69
CA LYS A 254 16.87 -8.22 0.94
C LYS A 254 17.48 -9.28 1.85
N ALA A 255 16.75 -9.74 2.87
CA ALA A 255 17.26 -10.77 3.77
C ALA A 255 17.46 -12.11 3.06
N LEU A 256 16.56 -12.47 2.14
CA LEU A 256 16.72 -13.66 1.29
C LEU A 256 17.85 -13.49 0.28
N PHE A 257 17.97 -12.32 -0.36
CA PHE A 257 19.08 -12.01 -1.26
C PHE A 257 20.44 -12.06 -0.55
N ASP A 258 20.58 -11.39 0.60
CA ASP A 258 21.80 -11.39 1.41
C ASP A 258 22.13 -12.79 1.95
N HIS A 259 21.11 -13.57 2.35
CA HIS A 259 21.28 -14.95 2.77
C HIS A 259 21.73 -15.84 1.60
N TRP A 260 21.08 -15.71 0.45
CA TRP A 260 21.39 -16.48 -0.76
C TRP A 260 22.80 -16.16 -1.26
N ILE A 261 23.21 -14.89 -1.31
CA ILE A 261 24.59 -14.49 -1.62
C ILE A 261 25.56 -15.10 -0.60
N LYS A 262 25.24 -15.10 0.70
CA LYS A 262 26.11 -15.72 1.72
C LYS A 262 26.19 -17.24 1.57
N GLU A 263 25.11 -17.90 1.20
CA GLU A 263 25.02 -19.36 1.07
C GLU A 263 25.69 -19.85 -0.22
N LYS A 264 25.35 -19.26 -1.37
CA LYS A 264 25.95 -19.57 -2.67
C LYS A 264 27.36 -19.00 -2.81
N GLY A 265 27.62 -17.83 -2.24
CA GLY A 265 28.96 -17.26 -2.13
C GLY A 265 29.88 -18.12 -1.27
N ARG A 266 29.39 -18.81 -0.23
CA ARG A 266 30.16 -19.82 0.52
C ARG A 266 30.48 -21.08 -0.28
N LEU A 267 29.62 -21.46 -1.23
CA LEU A 267 29.92 -22.57 -2.15
C LEU A 267 31.05 -22.22 -3.14
N ALA A 268 31.26 -20.93 -3.45
CA ALA A 268 32.36 -20.45 -4.30
C ALA A 268 33.63 -20.00 -3.52
N THR A 269 33.49 -19.55 -2.27
CA THR A 269 34.59 -19.01 -1.43
C THR A 269 35.25 -20.05 -0.52
N SER A 270 35.32 -21.31 -0.96
CA SER A 270 36.30 -22.26 -0.40
C SER A 270 37.74 -21.99 -0.86
N SER A 271 37.98 -20.90 -1.62
CA SER A 271 39.31 -20.43 -1.98
C SER A 271 39.49 -18.91 -1.78
N ASN A 272 40.17 -18.58 -0.68
CA ASN A 272 40.83 -17.31 -0.31
C ASN A 272 40.01 -16.04 0.04
N GLU A 273 40.42 -15.45 1.18
CA GLU A 273 40.03 -14.16 1.76
C GLU A 273 40.43 -12.96 0.88
N HIS A 274 39.72 -12.75 -0.23
CA HIS A 274 39.70 -11.45 -0.90
C HIS A 274 38.30 -10.87 -0.88
N HIS A 275 38.20 -9.62 -0.40
CA HIS A 275 36.99 -8.82 -0.50
C HIS A 275 36.71 -8.56 -1.99
N LEU A 276 35.89 -9.43 -2.60
CA LEU A 276 35.40 -9.26 -3.96
C LEU A 276 34.65 -7.92 -4.08
N THR A 277 34.92 -7.18 -5.15
CA THR A 277 34.14 -6.00 -5.54
C THR A 277 32.71 -6.42 -5.92
N ASP A 278 31.74 -5.51 -5.89
CA ASP A 278 30.34 -5.88 -6.19
C ASP A 278 30.14 -6.38 -7.62
N LYS A 279 30.90 -5.84 -8.59
CA LYS A 279 30.94 -6.41 -9.95
C LYS A 279 31.50 -7.84 -9.96
N GLN A 280 32.51 -8.14 -9.14
CA GLN A 280 33.05 -9.51 -9.05
C GLN A 280 32.05 -10.47 -8.41
N LYS A 281 31.35 -10.06 -7.34
CA LYS A 281 30.26 -10.87 -6.75
C LYS A 281 29.14 -11.12 -7.74
N ALA A 282 28.74 -10.09 -8.49
CA ALA A 282 27.73 -10.24 -9.52
C ALA A 282 28.18 -11.16 -10.64
N LYS A 283 29.45 -11.09 -11.03
CA LYS A 283 30.02 -11.96 -12.06
C LYS A 283 30.07 -13.41 -11.61
N GLU A 284 30.45 -13.67 -10.37
CA GLU A 284 30.40 -15.02 -9.80
C GLU A 284 28.98 -15.58 -9.76
N VAL A 285 27.99 -14.75 -9.41
CA VAL A 285 26.60 -15.18 -9.41
C VAL A 285 26.08 -15.41 -10.82
N PHE A 286 26.47 -14.56 -11.78
CA PHE A 286 26.17 -14.78 -13.19
C PHE A 286 26.74 -16.11 -13.68
N ASP A 287 28.01 -16.39 -13.36
CA ASP A 287 28.71 -17.61 -13.79
C ASP A 287 28.16 -18.87 -13.10
N LEU A 288 27.55 -18.74 -11.91
CA LEU A 288 26.84 -19.83 -11.24
C LEU A 288 25.48 -20.12 -11.87
N LEU A 289 24.87 -19.12 -12.50
CA LEU A 289 23.56 -19.23 -13.14
C LEU A 289 23.65 -19.69 -14.58
N ASP A 290 24.68 -19.23 -15.29
CA ASP A 290 25.08 -19.69 -16.64
C ASP A 290 25.69 -21.10 -16.54
N ALA A 291 24.85 -22.09 -16.24
CA ALA A 291 25.28 -23.45 -15.93
C ALA A 291 25.92 -24.14 -17.14
N ASP A 292 25.49 -23.77 -18.35
CA ASP A 292 26.02 -24.26 -19.61
C ASP A 292 27.24 -23.47 -20.11
N LYS A 293 27.62 -22.38 -19.41
CA LYS A 293 28.72 -21.46 -19.76
C LYS A 293 28.59 -20.89 -21.16
N SER A 294 27.36 -20.69 -21.63
CA SER A 294 27.06 -20.09 -22.91
C SER A 294 27.44 -18.60 -22.96
N GLY A 295 27.68 -17.97 -21.81
CA GLY A 295 27.90 -16.54 -21.65
C GLY A 295 26.59 -15.76 -21.56
N TYR A 296 25.46 -16.46 -21.47
CA TYR A 296 24.11 -15.90 -21.37
C TYR A 296 23.33 -16.68 -20.33
N ILE A 297 22.49 -16.00 -19.54
CA ILE A 297 21.51 -16.67 -18.69
C ILE A 297 20.22 -16.80 -19.48
N ASP A 298 19.68 -18.01 -19.60
CA ASP A 298 18.44 -18.24 -20.33
C ASP A 298 17.18 -17.89 -19.51
N GLY A 299 16.02 -17.89 -20.16
CA GLY A 299 14.76 -17.57 -19.53
C GLY A 299 14.35 -18.53 -18.39
N GLU A 300 14.76 -19.79 -18.43
CA GLU A 300 14.46 -20.75 -17.35
C GLU A 300 15.36 -20.50 -16.14
N GLU A 301 16.65 -20.27 -16.36
CA GLU A 301 17.64 -19.95 -15.32
C GLU A 301 17.31 -18.64 -14.59
N VAL A 302 16.91 -17.59 -15.34
CA VAL A 302 16.42 -16.33 -14.74
C VAL A 302 15.14 -16.55 -13.95
N ASN A 303 14.17 -17.30 -14.49
CA ASN A 303 12.92 -17.57 -13.79
C ASN A 303 13.15 -18.34 -12.49
N HIS A 304 14.07 -19.30 -12.51
CA HIS A 304 14.47 -20.05 -11.32
C HIS A 304 15.07 -19.12 -10.25
N LEU A 305 16.07 -18.31 -10.60
CA LEU A 305 16.70 -17.36 -9.68
C LEU A 305 15.68 -16.39 -9.07
N LEU A 306 14.89 -15.73 -9.91
CA LEU A 306 13.98 -14.70 -9.46
C LEU A 306 12.81 -15.29 -8.65
N SER A 307 12.47 -16.57 -8.87
CA SER A 307 11.56 -17.32 -7.99
C SER A 307 12.15 -17.60 -6.62
N GLU A 308 13.44 -17.97 -6.54
CA GLU A 308 14.15 -18.16 -5.26
C GLU A 308 14.26 -16.85 -4.47
N TRP A 309 14.45 -15.72 -5.17
CA TRP A 309 14.51 -14.39 -4.58
C TRP A 309 13.14 -13.77 -4.29
N LYS A 310 12.05 -14.48 -4.64
CA LYS A 310 10.66 -14.03 -4.50
C LYS A 310 10.40 -12.65 -5.12
N VAL A 311 10.97 -12.40 -6.30
CA VAL A 311 10.82 -11.12 -6.99
C VAL A 311 9.38 -10.95 -7.48
N ALA A 312 8.87 -9.71 -7.45
CA ALA A 312 7.49 -9.41 -7.87
C ALA A 312 7.20 -9.92 -9.30
N GLU A 313 6.11 -10.66 -9.50
CA GLU A 313 5.72 -11.23 -10.82
C GLU A 313 5.57 -10.16 -11.92
N ALA A 314 5.14 -8.97 -11.53
CA ALA A 314 5.07 -7.78 -12.40
C ALA A 314 6.42 -7.48 -13.08
N PHE A 315 7.49 -7.60 -12.30
CA PHE A 315 8.85 -7.46 -12.76
C PHE A 315 9.23 -8.63 -13.68
N MET A 316 8.93 -9.87 -13.28
CA MET A 316 9.20 -11.09 -14.06
C MET A 316 8.61 -11.06 -15.47
N LYS A 317 7.35 -10.67 -15.57
CA LYS A 317 6.58 -10.67 -16.80
C LYS A 317 7.00 -9.62 -17.81
N ARG A 318 7.66 -8.55 -17.35
CA ARG A 318 8.21 -7.50 -18.23
C ARG A 318 9.70 -7.68 -18.47
N PHE A 319 10.44 -8.23 -17.51
CA PHE A 319 11.81 -8.69 -17.72
C PHE A 319 11.89 -9.70 -18.87
N SER A 320 10.97 -10.67 -18.91
CA SER A 320 10.84 -11.62 -20.03
C SER A 320 10.47 -10.97 -21.38
N ARG A 321 9.92 -9.75 -21.39
CA ARG A 321 9.73 -8.96 -22.62
C ARG A 321 10.97 -8.15 -23.01
N PHE A 322 11.82 -7.82 -22.03
CA PHE A 322 13.04 -7.05 -22.22
C PHE A 322 14.19 -7.93 -22.70
N SER A 323 14.26 -9.19 -22.25
CA SER A 323 15.15 -10.21 -22.81
C SER A 323 14.75 -10.49 -24.25
N GLN A 324 15.25 -9.68 -25.19
CA GLN A 324 15.09 -9.96 -26.61
C GLN A 324 15.79 -11.28 -26.91
N LYS A 325 14.98 -12.32 -27.22
CA LYS A 325 15.38 -13.71 -27.51
C LYS A 325 15.54 -14.66 -26.31
N GLY A 326 15.18 -14.25 -25.09
CA GLY A 326 15.21 -15.17 -23.92
C GLY A 326 16.61 -15.47 -23.39
N GLN A 327 17.60 -14.66 -23.76
CA GLN A 327 18.97 -14.71 -23.27
C GLN A 327 19.30 -13.38 -22.57
N VAL A 328 20.06 -13.44 -21.48
CA VAL A 328 20.46 -12.28 -20.67
C VAL A 328 21.98 -12.26 -20.57
N THR A 329 22.59 -11.18 -21.06
CA THR A 329 24.03 -10.98 -20.95
C THR A 329 24.44 -10.62 -19.53
N TYR A 330 25.73 -10.78 -19.20
CA TYR A 330 26.27 -10.35 -17.90
C TYR A 330 25.98 -8.87 -17.59
N ASP A 331 26.06 -8.02 -18.61
CA ASP A 331 25.88 -6.58 -18.46
C ASP A 331 24.42 -6.23 -18.15
N GLU A 332 23.47 -6.92 -18.79
CA GLU A 332 22.03 -6.83 -18.50
C GLU A 332 21.69 -7.43 -17.13
N PHE A 333 22.29 -8.58 -16.78
CA PHE A 333 22.12 -9.20 -15.47
C PHE A 333 22.61 -8.26 -14.36
N TYR A 334 23.80 -7.69 -14.49
CA TYR A 334 24.36 -6.77 -13.50
C TYR A 334 23.50 -5.52 -13.34
N ARG A 335 23.13 -4.88 -14.44
CA ARG A 335 22.33 -3.64 -14.43
C ARG A 335 20.90 -3.86 -13.94
N HIS A 336 20.24 -4.91 -14.42
CA HIS A 336 18.80 -5.05 -14.25
C HIS A 336 18.37 -6.03 -13.17
N ILE A 337 19.18 -7.07 -12.87
CA ILE A 337 18.87 -8.15 -11.90
C ILE A 337 19.70 -8.01 -10.62
N TRP A 338 21.03 -7.96 -10.70
CA TRP A 338 21.91 -7.93 -9.53
C TRP A 338 21.63 -6.71 -8.63
N ARG A 339 21.48 -5.55 -9.27
CA ARG A 339 21.15 -4.30 -8.59
C ARG A 339 19.73 -4.25 -8.01
N LEU A 340 18.86 -5.23 -8.28
CA LEU A 340 17.56 -5.32 -7.60
C LEU A 340 17.70 -5.54 -6.09
N GLY A 341 18.69 -6.35 -5.68
CA GLY A 341 18.97 -6.59 -4.26
C GLY A 341 19.65 -5.40 -3.56
N GLU A 342 20.30 -4.51 -4.33
CA GLU A 342 20.92 -3.28 -3.86
C GLU A 342 19.92 -2.11 -3.71
N THR A 343 18.68 -2.24 -4.21
CA THR A 343 17.63 -1.21 -4.07
C THR A 343 17.18 -0.98 -2.62
N SER A 344 17.87 -1.54 -1.63
CA SER A 344 17.97 -0.90 -0.32
C SER A 344 19.07 0.15 -0.38
N MET A 345 18.72 1.32 -0.89
CA MET A 345 19.25 2.63 -0.50
C MET A 345 20.47 2.57 0.45
N ASN A 346 21.65 2.24 -0.06
CA ASN A 346 22.89 2.30 0.70
C ASN A 346 23.30 3.78 0.74
N ILE A 347 22.53 4.56 1.49
CA ILE A 347 22.67 6.01 1.56
C ILE A 347 23.67 6.34 2.66
N LYS A 348 24.84 6.85 2.25
CA LYS A 348 25.73 7.56 3.17
C LYS A 348 25.06 8.86 3.60
N LYS A 349 25.14 9.11 4.92
CA LYS A 349 24.70 10.32 5.61
C LYS A 349 25.18 11.58 4.90
N GLU A 350 24.26 12.36 4.38
CA GLU A 350 24.46 13.80 4.25
C GLU A 350 23.29 14.53 4.91
N GLY A 351 23.58 15.70 5.46
CA GLY A 351 22.63 16.49 6.24
C GLY A 351 21.35 16.82 5.48
N GLU A 352 20.35 17.33 6.20
CA GLU A 352 19.05 17.71 5.64
C GLU A 352 19.23 18.71 4.48
N ILE A 353 19.04 18.23 3.25
CA ILE A 353 19.20 19.01 2.02
C ILE A 353 18.01 19.97 1.95
N LYS A 354 18.27 21.28 2.00
CA LYS A 354 17.19 22.28 2.04
C LYS A 354 16.61 22.58 0.65
N GLU A 355 17.44 22.54 -0.38
CA GLU A 355 17.05 22.95 -1.74
C GLU A 355 16.36 21.81 -2.51
N ASN A 356 15.18 22.09 -3.07
CA ASN A 356 14.39 21.08 -3.80
C ASN A 356 15.13 20.49 -5.01
N LYS A 357 15.89 21.31 -5.75
CA LYS A 357 16.67 20.83 -6.89
C LYS A 357 17.75 19.85 -6.45
N ALA A 358 18.41 20.11 -5.32
CA ALA A 358 19.39 19.21 -4.73
C ALA A 358 18.76 17.93 -4.17
N LYS A 359 17.56 18.01 -3.55
CA LYS A 359 16.79 16.82 -3.15
C LYS A 359 16.46 15.95 -4.35
N ALA A 360 15.90 16.55 -5.41
CA ALA A 360 15.56 15.82 -6.61
C ALA A 360 16.79 15.21 -7.27
N ARG A 361 17.93 15.94 -7.29
CA ARG A 361 19.18 15.43 -7.85
C ARG A 361 19.70 14.23 -7.08
N PHE A 362 19.68 14.31 -5.76
CA PHE A 362 20.05 13.20 -4.90
C PHE A 362 19.20 11.95 -5.18
N ILE A 363 17.88 12.09 -5.34
CA ILE A 363 17.00 10.96 -5.67
C ILE A 363 17.24 10.47 -7.09
N PHE A 364 17.48 11.36 -8.04
CA PHE A 364 17.82 11.02 -9.41
C PHE A 364 19.06 10.14 -9.45
N ASP A 365 20.14 10.57 -8.80
CA ASP A 365 21.40 9.83 -8.74
C ASP A 365 21.26 8.49 -7.98
N CYS A 366 20.28 8.36 -7.08
CA CYS A 366 19.94 7.09 -6.44
C CYS A 366 19.16 6.12 -7.35
N LEU A 367 18.39 6.66 -8.31
CA LEU A 367 17.57 5.88 -9.23
C LEU A 367 18.32 5.53 -10.52
N ASP A 368 19.15 6.46 -11.02
CA ASP A 368 20.10 6.30 -12.13
C ASP A 368 21.25 5.40 -11.67
N SER A 369 20.94 4.11 -11.57
CA SER A 369 21.83 3.15 -10.94
C SER A 369 23.11 2.96 -11.75
N ASP A 370 23.01 3.04 -13.09
CA ASP A 370 24.12 2.89 -14.02
C ASP A 370 24.89 4.19 -14.30
N SER A 371 24.47 5.30 -13.71
CA SER A 371 25.08 6.62 -13.88
C SER A 371 25.13 7.04 -15.36
N SER A 372 24.13 6.63 -16.13
CA SER A 372 23.97 7.00 -17.53
C SER A 372 23.63 8.49 -17.69
N GLY A 373 23.18 9.14 -16.62
CA GLY A 373 22.66 10.51 -16.63
C GLY A 373 21.18 10.59 -17.00
N TYR A 374 20.52 9.45 -17.17
CA TYR A 374 19.10 9.30 -17.48
C TYR A 374 18.48 8.24 -16.57
N ILE A 375 17.21 8.41 -16.20
CA ILE A 375 16.44 7.34 -15.58
C ILE A 375 15.74 6.58 -16.69
N GLU A 376 16.01 5.30 -16.84
CA GLU A 376 15.30 4.49 -17.83
C GLU A 376 13.87 4.18 -17.36
N SER A 377 12.94 4.02 -18.30
CA SER A 377 11.55 3.60 -18.02
C SER A 377 11.46 2.34 -17.17
N PHE A 378 12.45 1.45 -17.26
CA PHE A 378 12.52 0.25 -16.44
C PHE A 378 12.90 0.54 -14.98
N GLU A 379 13.81 1.47 -14.71
CA GLU A 379 14.18 1.91 -13.35
C GLU A 379 13.03 2.62 -12.67
N LEU A 380 12.31 3.47 -13.41
CA LEU A 380 11.12 4.13 -12.89
C LEU A 380 9.97 3.15 -12.63
N GLN A 381 9.78 2.18 -13.53
CA GLN A 381 8.78 1.13 -13.33
C GLN A 381 9.01 0.35 -12.04
N LYS A 382 10.25 -0.08 -11.80
CA LYS A 382 10.64 -0.81 -10.59
C LYS A 382 10.12 -0.07 -9.37
N LEU A 383 10.45 1.21 -9.26
CA LEU A 383 10.04 2.07 -8.15
C LEU A 383 8.52 2.16 -8.01
N LEU A 384 7.78 2.35 -9.10
CA LEU A 384 6.33 2.50 -9.05
C LEU A 384 5.60 1.22 -8.64
N ILE A 385 6.08 0.06 -9.10
CA ILE A 385 5.57 -1.25 -8.66
C ILE A 385 5.90 -1.46 -7.18
N GLN A 386 7.12 -1.13 -6.75
CA GLN A 386 7.57 -1.17 -5.35
C GLN A 386 6.65 -0.36 -4.43
N TRP A 387 6.14 0.75 -4.95
CA TRP A 387 5.22 1.65 -4.26
C TRP A 387 3.74 1.23 -4.37
N GLY A 388 3.47 0.07 -4.96
CA GLY A 388 2.16 -0.57 -4.97
C GLY A 388 1.19 -0.04 -6.04
N LEU A 389 1.68 0.57 -7.12
CA LEU A 389 0.84 0.85 -8.29
C LEU A 389 0.56 -0.46 -9.06
N PRO A 390 -0.67 -0.67 -9.57
CA PRO A 390 -0.98 -1.79 -10.46
C PRO A 390 -0.16 -1.73 -11.77
N GLU A 391 0.24 -2.90 -12.29
CA GLU A 391 1.05 -3.02 -13.53
C GLU A 391 0.48 -2.23 -14.71
N ASN A 392 -0.82 -2.39 -14.98
CA ASN A 392 -1.49 -1.72 -16.09
C ASN A 392 -1.45 -0.19 -15.95
N GLU A 393 -1.50 0.30 -14.72
CA GLU A 393 -1.45 1.72 -14.39
C GLU A 393 -0.02 2.29 -14.54
N VAL A 394 1.00 1.48 -14.25
CA VAL A 394 2.41 1.84 -14.50
C VAL A 394 2.69 1.84 -16.00
N ASP A 395 2.19 0.85 -16.74
CA ASP A 395 2.30 0.81 -18.20
C ASP A 395 1.66 2.04 -18.85
N ASP A 396 0.44 2.41 -18.43
CA ASP A 396 -0.26 3.60 -18.94
C ASP A 396 0.51 4.91 -18.64
N TYR A 397 1.14 5.00 -17.45
CA TYR A 397 1.97 6.15 -17.09
C TYR A 397 3.20 6.27 -17.98
N LEU A 398 3.93 5.16 -18.16
CA LEU A 398 5.18 5.12 -18.92
C LEU A 398 4.97 5.13 -20.44
N ALA A 399 3.77 4.83 -20.92
CA ALA A 399 3.44 4.84 -22.35
C ALA A 399 3.34 6.26 -22.94
N THR A 400 3.26 7.28 -22.08
CA THR A 400 3.14 8.68 -22.52
C THR A 400 4.46 9.31 -22.95
N ASP A 401 5.59 8.63 -22.75
CA ASP A 401 6.92 9.12 -23.10
C ASP A 401 7.47 8.41 -24.36
N GLU A 402 8.00 9.18 -25.30
CA GLU A 402 8.46 8.70 -26.61
C GLU A 402 9.87 8.09 -26.54
N ASP A 403 10.78 8.64 -25.74
CA ASP A 403 12.18 8.21 -25.70
C ASP A 403 12.50 7.22 -24.56
N LYS A 404 11.58 7.11 -23.59
CA LYS A 404 11.66 6.21 -22.42
C LYS A 404 12.91 6.46 -21.55
N MET A 405 13.53 7.62 -21.68
CA MET A 405 14.74 8.03 -20.95
C MET A 405 14.50 9.40 -20.31
N TYR A 406 14.32 9.42 -19.01
CA TYR A 406 14.00 10.66 -18.30
C TYR A 406 15.27 11.38 -17.91
N SER A 407 15.47 12.57 -18.48
CA SER A 407 16.53 13.49 -18.07
C SER A 407 16.28 14.04 -16.66
N PHE A 408 17.32 14.61 -16.04
CA PHE A 408 17.18 15.23 -14.73
C PHE A 408 16.15 16.39 -14.72
N ASP A 409 16.09 17.19 -15.78
CA ASP A 409 15.16 18.31 -15.85
C ASP A 409 13.70 17.83 -15.95
N GLU A 410 13.44 16.77 -16.70
CA GLU A 410 12.12 16.13 -16.74
C GLU A 410 11.75 15.52 -15.40
N PHE A 411 12.69 14.80 -14.77
CA PHE A 411 12.48 14.23 -13.45
C PHE A 411 12.17 15.31 -12.40
N TYR A 412 12.88 16.42 -12.42
CA TYR A 412 12.67 17.52 -11.49
C TYR A 412 11.30 18.18 -11.66
N HIS A 413 10.91 18.54 -12.89
CA HIS A 413 9.68 19.29 -13.14
C HIS A 413 8.44 18.42 -13.25
N ASN A 414 8.51 17.28 -13.94
CA ASN A 414 7.35 16.45 -14.27
C ASN A 414 7.12 15.34 -13.23
N MET A 415 8.13 14.97 -12.45
CA MET A 415 8.07 13.88 -11.48
C MET A 415 8.21 14.34 -10.02
N LYS A 416 7.83 15.59 -9.71
CA LYS A 416 7.81 16.13 -8.34
C LYS A 416 7.26 15.17 -7.28
N PRO A 417 6.09 14.54 -7.47
CA PRO A 417 5.56 13.64 -6.46
C PRO A 417 6.50 12.47 -6.13
N ILE A 418 7.25 11.98 -7.12
CA ILE A 418 8.15 10.84 -6.99
C ILE A 418 9.35 11.21 -6.11
N TRP A 419 10.11 12.24 -6.49
CA TRP A 419 11.33 12.57 -5.75
C TRP A 419 11.05 13.19 -4.38
N ASP A 420 9.98 13.95 -4.23
CA ASP A 420 9.63 14.60 -2.95
C ASP A 420 9.28 13.55 -1.89
N PHE A 421 8.43 12.58 -2.27
CA PHE A 421 8.07 11.45 -1.41
C PHE A 421 9.25 10.51 -1.15
N ALA A 422 10.06 10.21 -2.17
CA ALA A 422 11.23 9.35 -2.01
C ALA A 422 12.20 9.95 -0.98
N TYR A 423 12.54 11.23 -1.12
CA TYR A 423 13.44 11.94 -0.22
C TYR A 423 12.94 11.96 1.23
N GLU A 424 11.65 12.26 1.42
CA GLU A 424 11.07 12.32 2.76
C GLU A 424 11.06 10.96 3.46
N ASN A 425 10.70 9.87 2.77
CA ASN A 425 10.77 8.54 3.37
C ASN A 425 12.21 8.15 3.76
N MET A 426 13.19 8.54 2.96
CA MET A 426 14.61 8.31 3.28
C MET A 426 15.02 9.10 4.53
N ALA A 427 14.66 10.38 4.60
CA ALA A 427 14.95 11.23 5.75
C ALA A 427 14.33 10.67 7.04
N ILE A 428 13.08 10.21 6.99
CA ILE A 428 12.37 9.63 8.15
C ILE A 428 13.03 8.32 8.60
N ASN A 429 13.33 7.41 7.66
CA ASN A 429 13.98 6.14 7.99
C ASN A 429 15.37 6.35 8.60
N SER A 430 16.11 7.37 8.15
CA SER A 430 17.42 7.73 8.73
C SER A 430 17.31 8.23 10.17
N LYS A 431 16.29 9.07 10.48
CA LYS A 431 16.05 9.60 11.84
C LYS A 431 15.60 8.48 12.79
N ALA A 432 14.77 7.54 12.34
CA ALA A 432 14.35 6.38 13.13
C ALA A 432 15.52 5.42 13.44
N ALA A 433 16.42 5.19 12.47
CA ALA A 433 17.63 4.40 12.69
C ALA A 433 18.59 5.05 13.71
N HIS A 434 18.65 6.38 13.78
CA HIS A 434 19.42 7.11 14.79
C HIS A 434 18.84 7.03 16.19
N ALA A 435 17.51 7.06 16.34
CA ALA A 435 16.86 6.94 17.64
C ALA A 435 16.96 5.52 18.23
N ALA A 436 17.16 4.50 17.39
CA ALA A 436 17.27 3.10 17.79
C ALA A 436 18.70 2.64 18.12
N GLN A 437 19.72 3.50 17.96
CA GLN A 437 21.08 3.19 18.40
C GLN A 437 21.17 3.37 19.93
N PRO A 438 21.56 2.33 20.70
CA PRO A 438 21.79 2.50 22.13
C PRO A 438 22.87 3.57 22.34
N PRO A 439 22.75 4.43 23.38
CA PRO A 439 23.74 5.45 23.65
C PRO A 439 25.12 4.78 23.77
N HIS A 440 26.07 5.23 22.96
CA HIS A 440 27.44 4.76 23.04
C HIS A 440 27.97 4.96 24.47
N PRO A 441 28.60 3.94 25.11
CA PRO A 441 29.04 4.03 26.51
C PRO A 441 30.17 5.03 26.79
N HIS A 442 30.57 5.87 25.82
CA HIS A 442 31.64 6.83 25.98
C HIS A 442 31.26 8.17 25.36
N SER A 443 30.42 8.92 26.07
CA SER A 443 30.34 10.38 25.93
C SER A 443 29.67 11.05 27.14
N SER A 444 30.08 10.69 28.36
CA SER A 444 30.48 11.62 29.44
C SER A 444 31.10 10.80 30.57
#